data_AF-A0A3B0YNT1-F1
#
_entry.id   AF-A0A3B0YNT1-F1
#
_cell.length_a   1.000
_cell.length_b   1.000
_cell.length_c   1.000
_cell.angle_alpha   90.00
_cell.angle_beta   90.00
_cell.angle_gamma   90.00
#
_symmetry.space_group_name_H-M   'P 1'
#
loop_
_entity.id
_entity.type
_entity.pdbx_description
1 polymer ?
#
loop_
_entity_poly.entity_id
_entity_poly.type
_entity_poly.pdbx_seq_one_letter_code
_entity_poly.pdbx_strand_id
1 'polypeptide(L)'
;AGLVGTQLLLRDDTPVHSALHEACHFICMTPDRREGLHTDAGGDYDEENAVCYLQILLAGLLPEVGRERMMADMDAWGYSFRLGSTKAWFERDAEDAREWLIEEGVIDGLGVSGQLRC
;
A
#
# COMPACT_ATOMS: atom_id res chain seq x y z
N ALA A 1 -6.81 10.90 -2.51
CA ALA A 1 -5.49 11.25 -3.06
C ALA A 1 -5.49 10.93 -4.55
N GLY A 2 -4.52 11.39 -5.32
CA GLY A 2 -4.37 10.96 -6.71
C GLY A 2 -2.91 11.03 -7.13
N LEU A 3 -2.51 10.14 -8.04
CA LEU A 3 -1.15 10.00 -8.51
C LEU A 3 -1.07 10.38 -10.00
N VAL A 4 -0.16 11.31 -10.34
CA VAL A 4 0.09 11.75 -11.72
C VAL A 4 1.60 11.73 -11.95
N GLY A 5 2.08 10.84 -12.82
CA GLY A 5 3.51 10.57 -12.97
C GLY A 5 4.16 10.22 -11.62
N THR A 6 5.12 11.02 -11.18
CA THR A 6 5.80 10.84 -9.88
C THR A 6 5.26 11.73 -8.76
N GLN A 7 4.11 12.39 -8.99
CA GLN A 7 3.54 13.36 -8.06
C GLN A 7 2.29 12.80 -7.38
N LEU A 8 2.32 12.77 -6.05
CA LEU A 8 1.16 12.49 -5.22
C LEU A 8 0.44 13.80 -4.88
N LEU A 9 -0.79 13.94 -5.35
CA LEU A 9 -1.62 15.12 -5.18
C LEU A 9 -2.63 14.90 -4.05
N LEU A 10 -2.59 15.80 -3.06
CA LEU A 10 -3.41 15.75 -1.86
C LEU A 10 -4.18 17.06 -1.68
N ARG A 11 -5.40 16.95 -1.14
CA ARG A 11 -6.15 18.06 -0.54
C ARG A 11 -5.88 18.08 0.96
N ASP A 12 -6.10 19.22 1.61
CA ASP A 12 -5.92 19.38 3.07
C ASP A 12 -6.77 18.39 3.89
N ASP A 13 -7.90 17.96 3.36
CA ASP A 13 -8.81 16.99 3.97
C ASP A 13 -8.54 15.54 3.55
N THR A 14 -7.46 15.28 2.80
CA THR A 14 -7.17 13.92 2.31
C THR A 14 -6.77 13.01 3.47
N PRO A 15 -7.50 11.91 3.69
CA PRO A 15 -7.14 10.96 4.74
C PRO A 15 -5.76 10.34 4.49
N VAL A 16 -5.03 10.09 5.57
CA VAL A 16 -3.69 9.50 5.51
C VAL A 16 -3.70 8.12 4.85
N HIS A 17 -4.73 7.30 5.10
CA HIS A 17 -4.85 5.99 4.46
C HIS A 17 -4.91 6.12 2.93
N SER A 18 -5.69 7.06 2.39
CA SER A 18 -5.73 7.29 0.94
C SER A 18 -4.39 7.78 0.40
N ALA A 19 -3.72 8.70 1.10
CA ALA A 19 -2.42 9.20 0.66
C ALA A 19 -1.35 8.09 0.61
N LEU A 20 -1.30 7.24 1.64
CA LEU A 20 -0.37 6.12 1.69
C LEU A 20 -0.71 5.03 0.66
N HIS A 21 -2.00 4.75 0.43
CA HIS A 21 -2.42 3.78 -0.58
C HIS A 21 -1.90 4.15 -1.98
N GLU A 22 -2.12 5.40 -2.41
CA GLU A 22 -1.59 5.92 -3.67
C GLU A 22 -0.05 5.91 -3.73
N ALA A 23 0.63 6.24 -2.63
CA ALA A 23 2.08 6.14 -2.57
C ALA A 23 2.56 4.68 -2.75
N CYS A 24 1.84 3.73 -2.17
CA CYS A 24 2.16 2.30 -2.29
C CYS A 24 1.92 1.79 -3.72
N HIS A 25 0.89 2.26 -4.42
CA HIS A 25 0.75 1.97 -5.86
C HIS A 25 2.00 2.39 -6.63
N PHE A 26 2.51 3.61 -6.41
CA PHE A 26 3.72 4.06 -7.09
C PHE A 26 4.93 3.15 -6.83
N ILE A 27 5.08 2.69 -5.58
CA ILE A 27 6.19 1.82 -5.17
C ILE A 27 6.08 0.43 -5.81
N CYS A 28 4.87 -0.16 -5.83
CA CYS A 28 4.59 -1.50 -6.36
C CYS A 28 4.46 -1.55 -7.89
N MET A 29 4.31 -0.40 -8.55
CA MET A 29 4.19 -0.32 -9.99
C MET A 29 5.51 -0.68 -10.70
N THR A 30 5.47 -1.26 -11.89
CA THR A 30 6.68 -1.48 -12.70
C THR A 30 7.23 -0.17 -13.27
N PRO A 31 8.52 -0.06 -13.64
CA PRO A 31 9.08 1.15 -14.22
C PRO A 31 8.32 1.65 -15.46
N ASP A 32 8.00 0.76 -16.40
CA ASP A 32 7.30 1.11 -17.63
C ASP A 32 5.91 1.72 -17.35
N ARG A 33 5.20 1.20 -16.34
CA ARG A 33 3.90 1.74 -15.92
C ARG A 33 4.04 3.10 -15.25
N ARG A 34 5.10 3.32 -14.46
CA ARG A 34 5.38 4.63 -13.85
C ARG A 34 5.67 5.71 -14.89
N GLU A 35 6.40 5.38 -15.95
CA GLU A 35 6.71 6.33 -17.03
C GLU A 35 5.45 6.79 -17.78
N GLY A 36 4.47 5.89 -17.96
CA GLY A 36 3.20 6.18 -18.62
C GLY A 36 2.07 6.66 -17.70
N LEU A 37 2.33 6.81 -16.39
CA LEU A 37 1.27 7.03 -15.42
C LEU A 37 0.64 8.42 -15.54
N HIS A 38 -0.65 8.46 -15.88
CA HIS A 38 -1.41 9.70 -15.90
C HIS A 38 -2.37 9.82 -14.70
N THR A 39 -3.17 8.79 -14.42
CA THR A 39 -4.10 8.75 -13.26
C THR A 39 -4.50 7.34 -12.86
N ASP A 40 -4.52 6.40 -13.81
CA ASP A 40 -4.85 5.00 -13.54
C ASP A 40 -3.56 4.24 -13.24
N ALA A 41 -3.43 3.80 -11.98
CA ALA A 41 -2.31 2.97 -11.59
C ALA A 41 -2.35 1.61 -12.31
N GLY A 42 -3.54 1.07 -12.58
CA GLY A 42 -3.74 -0.33 -12.96
C GLY A 42 -3.20 -1.29 -11.89
N GLY A 43 -3.06 -2.56 -12.24
CA GLY A 43 -2.58 -3.61 -11.33
C GLY A 43 -3.48 -4.83 -11.38
N ASP A 44 -2.98 -5.95 -10.88
CA ASP A 44 -3.79 -7.15 -10.64
C ASP A 44 -4.13 -7.27 -9.15
N TYR A 45 -4.93 -8.28 -8.82
CA TYR A 45 -5.37 -8.51 -7.45
C TYR A 45 -4.21 -8.73 -6.46
N ASP A 46 -3.12 -9.36 -6.91
CA ASP A 46 -1.98 -9.66 -6.06
C ASP A 46 -1.19 -8.38 -5.75
N GLU A 47 -1.00 -7.52 -6.76
CA GLU A 47 -0.40 -6.19 -6.59
C GLU A 47 -1.25 -5.29 -5.67
N GLU A 48 -2.57 -5.31 -5.78
CA GLU A 48 -3.48 -4.56 -4.89
C GLU A 48 -3.37 -5.00 -3.42
N ASN A 49 -3.27 -6.31 -3.16
CA ASN A 49 -3.06 -6.81 -1.81
C ASN A 49 -1.67 -6.42 -1.28
N ALA A 50 -0.64 -6.48 -2.13
CA ALA A 50 0.70 -6.02 -1.79
C ALA A 50 0.72 -4.51 -1.45
N VAL A 51 0.00 -3.68 -2.21
CA VAL A 51 -0.20 -2.25 -1.91
C VAL A 51 -0.84 -2.05 -0.53
N CYS A 52 -1.91 -2.78 -0.22
CA CYS A 52 -2.56 -2.73 1.10
C CYS A 52 -1.62 -3.17 2.23
N TYR A 53 -0.81 -4.20 1.99
CA TYR A 53 0.12 -4.73 2.98
C TYR A 53 1.25 -3.72 3.27
N LEU A 54 1.83 -3.16 2.21
CA LEU A 54 2.87 -2.13 2.30
C LEU A 54 2.36 -0.86 3.00
N GLN A 55 1.12 -0.45 2.72
CA GLN A 55 0.47 0.69 3.38
C GLN A 55 0.47 0.52 4.91
N ILE A 56 0.15 -0.67 5.42
CA ILE A 56 0.17 -0.95 6.86
C ILE A 56 1.60 -0.95 7.39
N LEU A 57 2.56 -1.53 6.67
CA LEU A 57 3.97 -1.52 7.09
C LEU A 57 4.51 -0.10 7.24
N LEU A 58 4.31 0.75 6.22
CA LEU A 58 4.75 2.14 6.21
C LEU A 58 4.05 2.98 7.27
N ALA A 59 2.75 2.76 7.50
CA ALA A 59 2.03 3.42 8.59
C ALA A 59 2.65 3.13 9.96
N GLY A 60 3.21 1.93 10.16
CA GLY A 60 3.95 1.57 11.37
C GLY A 60 5.20 2.40 11.63
N LEU A 61 5.74 3.09 10.62
CA LEU A 61 6.90 3.97 10.74
C LEU A 61 6.50 5.42 11.05
N LEU A 62 5.21 5.75 11.00
CA LEU A 62 4.68 7.08 11.28
C LEU A 62 4.16 7.14 12.72
N PRO A 63 4.81 7.88 13.64
CA PRO A 63 4.48 7.85 15.07
C PRO A 63 3.03 8.21 15.41
N GLU A 64 2.41 9.10 14.63
CA GLU A 64 1.04 9.59 14.85
C GLU A 64 -0.05 8.74 14.15
N VAL A 65 0.39 7.77 13.35
CA VAL A 65 -0.52 6.88 12.60
C VAL A 65 -0.42 5.49 13.19
N GLY A 66 0.70 4.80 13.00
CA GLY A 66 0.87 3.42 13.44
C GLY A 66 0.01 2.42 12.66
N ARG A 67 0.33 1.14 12.81
CA ARG A 67 -0.36 0.05 12.10
C ARG A 67 -1.81 -0.10 12.53
N GLU A 68 -2.07 -0.06 13.84
CA GLU A 68 -3.40 -0.30 14.38
C GLU A 68 -4.43 0.72 13.90
N ARG A 69 -4.08 2.01 13.95
CA ARG A 69 -4.93 3.07 13.42
C ARG A 69 -5.13 2.93 11.92
N MET A 70 -4.08 2.63 11.16
CA MET A 70 -4.19 2.45 9.70
C MET A 70 -5.20 1.37 9.34
N MET A 71 -5.12 0.21 10.00
CA MET A 71 -6.07 -0.89 9.76
C MET A 71 -7.50 -0.49 10.13
N ALA A 72 -7.70 0.28 11.22
CA ALA A 72 -9.00 0.79 11.60
C ALA A 72 -9.56 1.83 10.59
N ASP A 73 -8.71 2.72 10.08
CA ASP A 73 -9.07 3.71 9.07
C ASP A 73 -9.44 3.01 7.75
N MET A 74 -8.70 1.95 7.36
CA MET A 74 -9.02 1.11 6.20
C MET A 74 -10.39 0.41 6.36
N ASP A 75 -10.65 -0.20 7.52
CA ASP A 75 -11.94 -0.84 7.79
C ASP A 75 -13.09 0.20 7.77
N ALA A 76 -12.91 1.37 8.37
CA ALA A 76 -13.91 2.44 8.38
C ALA A 76 -14.19 3.03 6.98
N TRP A 77 -13.18 3.03 6.11
CA TRP A 77 -13.34 3.42 4.71
C TRP A 77 -14.06 2.36 3.87
N GLY A 78 -14.10 1.12 4.35
CA GLY A 78 -14.82 0.00 3.72
C GLY A 78 -13.94 -1.00 2.98
N TYR A 79 -12.65 -1.10 3.33
CA TYR A 79 -11.82 -2.21 2.86
C TYR A 79 -12.44 -3.53 3.32
N SER A 80 -12.50 -4.50 2.41
CA SER A 80 -13.17 -5.78 2.67
C SER A 80 -12.24 -6.93 2.30
N PHE A 81 -11.63 -7.52 3.32
CA PHE A 81 -10.82 -8.72 3.19
C PHE A 81 -11.60 -9.97 3.61
N ARG A 82 -11.12 -11.16 3.21
CA ARG A 82 -11.79 -12.45 3.42
C ARG A 82 -12.15 -12.72 4.89
N LEU A 83 -11.32 -12.26 5.83
CA LEU A 83 -11.50 -12.47 7.27
C LEU A 83 -12.29 -11.34 7.99
N GLY A 84 -12.89 -10.42 7.22
CA GLY A 84 -13.84 -9.42 7.74
C GLY A 84 -13.26 -8.22 8.47
N SER A 85 -11.94 -8.13 8.63
CA SER A 85 -11.23 -6.92 9.05
C SER A 85 -9.82 -6.90 8.48
N THR A 86 -9.29 -5.71 8.27
CA THR A 86 -7.93 -5.49 7.78
C THR A 86 -6.91 -6.10 8.75
N LYS A 87 -7.14 -5.98 10.06
CA LYS A 87 -6.26 -6.61 11.07
C LYS A 87 -6.23 -8.13 10.96
N ALA A 88 -7.41 -8.76 10.87
CA ALA A 88 -7.50 -10.21 10.75
C ALA A 88 -6.80 -10.74 9.50
N TRP A 89 -6.92 -10.01 8.39
CA TRP A 89 -6.24 -10.30 7.14
C TRP A 89 -4.72 -10.14 7.27
N PHE A 90 -4.25 -8.96 7.71
CA PHE A 90 -2.83 -8.67 7.83
C PHE A 90 -2.06 -9.68 8.72
N GLU A 91 -2.69 -10.15 9.79
CA GLU A 91 -2.07 -11.08 10.74
C GLU A 91 -2.15 -12.55 10.31
N ARG A 92 -3.04 -12.96 9.38
CA ARG A 92 -3.40 -14.38 9.19
C ARG A 92 -3.75 -14.83 7.77
N ASP A 93 -3.85 -13.93 6.80
CA ASP A 93 -4.30 -14.24 5.42
C ASP A 93 -3.69 -13.25 4.41
N ALA A 94 -2.47 -12.80 4.67
CA ALA A 94 -1.76 -11.81 3.85
C ALA A 94 -0.33 -12.26 3.47
N GLU A 95 -0.07 -13.56 3.60
CA GLU A 95 1.21 -14.18 3.27
C GLU A 95 1.56 -14.00 1.79
N ASP A 96 0.57 -14.12 0.90
CA ASP A 96 0.70 -13.88 -0.53
C ASP A 96 1.16 -12.45 -0.85
N ALA A 97 0.51 -11.45 -0.24
CA ALA A 97 0.88 -10.05 -0.39
C ALA A 97 2.31 -9.78 0.12
N ARG A 98 2.68 -10.42 1.23
CA ARG A 98 4.03 -10.30 1.80
C ARG A 98 5.08 -10.96 0.90
N GLU A 99 4.80 -12.15 0.38
CA GLU A 99 5.70 -12.88 -0.51
C GLU A 99 5.93 -12.12 -1.80
N TRP A 100 4.86 -11.60 -2.41
CA TRP A 100 4.94 -10.74 -3.59
C TRP A 100 5.88 -9.55 -3.38
N LEU A 101 5.75 -8.82 -2.25
CA LEU A 101 6.61 -7.68 -1.95
C LEU A 101 8.09 -8.05 -1.75
N ILE A 102 8.37 -9.28 -1.30
CA ILE A 102 9.75 -9.79 -1.16
C ILE A 102 10.31 -10.16 -2.53
N GLU A 103 9.52 -10.84 -3.36
CA GLU A 103 9.91 -11.21 -4.73
C GLU A 103 10.24 -9.98 -5.57
N GLU A 104 9.46 -8.91 -5.40
CA GLU A 104 9.65 -7.62 -6.08
C GLU A 104 10.68 -6.70 -5.39
N GLY A 105 11.28 -7.14 -4.27
CA GLY A 105 12.36 -6.43 -3.56
C GLY A 105 11.94 -5.17 -2.80
N VAL A 106 10.63 -4.92 -2.64
CA VAL A 106 10.07 -3.76 -1.95
C VAL A 106 10.16 -3.90 -0.42
N ILE A 107 10.12 -5.13 0.07
CA ILE A 107 10.37 -5.47 1.48
C ILE A 107 11.39 -6.62 1.56
N ASP A 108 11.96 -6.81 2.74
CA ASP A 108 12.88 -7.90 3.06
C ASP A 108 12.52 -8.56 4.41
N GLY A 109 13.41 -9.42 4.91
CA GLY A 109 13.22 -10.09 6.21
C GLY A 109 13.19 -9.16 7.43
N LEU A 110 13.62 -7.89 7.28
CA LEU A 110 13.70 -6.89 8.34
C LEU A 110 12.58 -5.83 8.24
N GLY A 111 11.98 -5.65 7.07
CA GLY A 111 10.87 -4.72 6.86
C GLY A 111 10.90 -4.09 5.48
N VAL A 112 10.49 -2.82 5.36
CA VAL A 112 10.58 -2.09 4.09
C VAL A 112 12.03 -1.88 3.66
N SER A 113 12.35 -2.19 2.40
CA SER A 113 13.71 -2.11 1.86
C SER A 113 14.11 -0.68 1.45
N GLY A 114 13.13 0.20 1.27
CA GLY A 114 13.31 1.54 0.71
C GLY A 114 13.52 1.55 -0.82
N GLN A 115 13.32 0.42 -1.49
CA GLN A 115 13.39 0.31 -2.95
C GLN A 115 12.00 0.45 -3.59
N LEU A 116 11.99 0.89 -4.85
CA LEU A 116 10.84 0.73 -5.74
C LEU A 116 10.93 -0.65 -6.39
N ARG A 117 9.79 -1.22 -6.81
CA ARG A 117 9.78 -2.39 -7.69
C ARG A 117 10.60 -2.11 -8.96
N CYS A 118 11.50 -3.02 -9.32
CA CYS A 118 12.39 -2.90 -10.47
C CYS A 118 11.72 -3.19 -11.81
#